data_AF-A0A3N1Q2Q5-F1
#
_entry.id   AF-A0A3N1Q2Q5-F1
#
_cell.length_a   1.000
_cell.length_b   1.000
_cell.length_c   1.000
_cell.angle_alpha   90.00
_cell.angle_beta   90.00
_cell.angle_gamma   90.00
#
_symmetry.space_group_name_H-M   'P 1'
#
loop_
_entity.id
_entity.type
_entity.pdbx_description
1 polymer ?
#
loop_
_entity_poly.entity_id
_entity_poly.type
_entity_poly.pdbx_seq_one_letter_code
_entity_poly.pdbx_strand_id
1 'polypeptide(L)'
;MTDATQQTRLETDSLGSREVPADAYWGVHTLRAVENFPIANRPISVYPELVVALAVVKQAAARANVEIGVLSQEKAAAIEQACEEIRAGALHDQFRVGVLQGGAGTSTNMNSNEVIANRALEILGHGKGDYEFLHPIDDVNRSQSTNDTYPTAIKLAMSLALTPFVAELGRTAEAFAKKGHEFRDVLKVGRTQLQDAVPMTLGQEFTGFAHTLGEDQQRLRDTLPLLAEINLGATAIGTGITADPKYAEAVRRHLSDISGIEMVTAPDLIEATSDAGVYMTVSGALKRSAIKLSKICNDLRLLSSGPQAGLGEITLPPRQAGSSIMPGKVNPVIPEVVNQVAFAVAGADVTVTMAAEAGQLQLNAFEPVIANSILQSVSWLSRACVTLRVNCIDGIRANTSRLAAQVETNIGVVTALTPYIGYAAAASIAHTALATDTPIATLVVAAGLMSDEQVQHVLSPARLSGLEAITSSIPVVTAEQITKHLASLDAGHADETSG
;
A
#
# COMPACT_ATOMS: atom_id res chain seq x y z
N MET A 1 -45.48 -8.98 12.16
CA MET A 1 -45.71 -8.11 10.98
C MET A 1 -45.81 -9.02 9.80
N THR A 2 -46.93 -8.96 9.09
CA THR A 2 -47.29 -9.83 7.97
C THR A 2 -46.24 -9.75 6.88
N ASP A 3 -45.63 -10.89 6.58
CA ASP A 3 -44.74 -11.13 5.44
C ASP A 3 -45.49 -10.73 4.16
N ALA A 4 -45.18 -9.56 3.61
CA ALA A 4 -45.61 -9.24 2.27
C ALA A 4 -44.83 -10.19 1.36
N THR A 5 -45.51 -11.18 0.78
CA THR A 5 -44.94 -12.07 -0.23
C THR A 5 -44.23 -11.22 -1.28
N GLN A 6 -42.90 -11.23 -1.25
CA GLN A 6 -42.07 -10.49 -2.17
C GLN A 6 -42.43 -10.98 -3.58
N GLN A 7 -42.85 -10.06 -4.47
CA GLN A 7 -43.17 -10.44 -5.85
C GLN A 7 -41.93 -11.05 -6.49
N THR A 8 -42.11 -12.16 -7.20
CA THR A 8 -41.03 -12.87 -7.91
C THR A 8 -41.34 -12.97 -9.40
N ARG A 9 -40.29 -13.19 -10.19
CA ARG A 9 -40.36 -13.61 -11.60
C ARG A 9 -39.65 -14.95 -11.76
N LEU A 10 -40.15 -15.78 -12.69
CA LEU A 10 -39.53 -17.07 -12.99
C LEU A 10 -38.44 -16.87 -14.04
N GLU A 11 -37.21 -17.27 -13.72
CA GLU A 11 -36.10 -17.33 -14.68
C GLU A 11 -35.58 -18.76 -14.81
N THR A 12 -34.98 -19.08 -15.96
CA THR A 12 -34.50 -20.43 -16.27
C THR A 12 -33.09 -20.39 -16.82
N ASP A 13 -32.23 -21.23 -16.27
CA ASP A 13 -30.91 -21.55 -16.85
C ASP A 13 -30.85 -23.03 -17.24
N SER A 14 -29.67 -23.51 -17.62
CA SER A 14 -29.46 -24.91 -18.00
C SER A 14 -29.73 -25.92 -16.87
N LEU A 15 -29.83 -25.48 -15.61
CA LEU A 15 -30.15 -26.31 -14.45
C LEU A 15 -31.65 -26.27 -14.08
N GLY A 16 -32.46 -25.53 -14.83
CA GLY A 16 -33.90 -25.41 -14.64
C GLY A 16 -34.33 -24.05 -14.05
N SER A 17 -35.61 -23.95 -13.72
CA SER A 17 -36.23 -22.68 -13.35
C SER A 17 -36.15 -22.38 -11.84
N ARG A 18 -36.05 -21.10 -11.49
CA ARG A 18 -36.09 -20.59 -10.12
C ARG A 18 -36.82 -19.25 -10.05
N GLU A 19 -37.40 -18.96 -8.89
CA GLU A 19 -38.02 -17.65 -8.61
C GLU A 19 -36.97 -16.64 -8.16
N VAL A 20 -36.93 -15.49 -8.84
CA VAL A 20 -36.04 -14.35 -8.57
C VAL A 20 -36.91 -13.16 -8.12
N PRO A 21 -36.51 -12.34 -7.14
CA PRO A 21 -37.26 -11.13 -6.77
C PRO A 21 -37.56 -10.23 -7.97
N ALA A 22 -38.80 -9.78 -8.12
CA ALA A 22 -39.26 -9.04 -9.31
C ALA A 22 -38.53 -7.70 -9.50
N ASP A 23 -38.06 -7.09 -8.41
CA ASP A 23 -37.32 -5.83 -8.40
C ASP A 23 -35.81 -5.97 -8.66
N ALA A 24 -35.27 -7.18 -8.51
CA ALA A 24 -33.85 -7.44 -8.74
C ALA A 24 -33.46 -7.33 -10.21
N TYR A 25 -32.35 -6.64 -10.51
CA TYR A 25 -31.77 -6.62 -11.87
C TYR A 25 -30.92 -7.86 -12.16
N TRP A 26 -30.42 -8.53 -11.12
CA TRP A 26 -29.74 -9.82 -11.27
C TRP A 26 -30.74 -10.96 -11.49
N GLY A 27 -30.28 -12.08 -12.04
CA GLY A 27 -31.11 -13.19 -12.50
C GLY A 27 -30.81 -14.53 -11.83
N VAL A 28 -31.22 -15.62 -12.47
CA VAL A 28 -31.12 -16.99 -11.93
C VAL A 28 -29.68 -17.43 -11.63
N HIS A 29 -28.68 -17.02 -12.41
CA HIS A 29 -27.28 -17.38 -12.14
C HIS A 29 -26.79 -16.71 -10.86
N THR A 30 -27.12 -15.42 -10.67
CA THR A 30 -26.79 -14.71 -9.44
C THR A 30 -27.52 -15.29 -8.24
N LEU A 31 -28.80 -15.65 -8.38
CA LEU A 31 -29.56 -16.30 -7.30
C LEU A 31 -28.83 -17.55 -6.80
N ARG A 32 -28.47 -18.45 -7.72
CA ARG A 32 -27.75 -19.68 -7.38
C ARG A 32 -26.42 -19.40 -6.72
N ALA A 33 -25.66 -18.42 -7.21
CA ALA A 33 -24.39 -18.05 -6.61
C ALA A 33 -24.53 -17.52 -5.17
N VAL A 34 -25.54 -16.68 -4.92
CA VAL A 34 -25.84 -16.16 -3.57
C VAL A 34 -26.21 -17.29 -2.61
N GLU A 35 -27.00 -18.26 -3.06
CA GLU A 35 -27.39 -19.44 -2.26
C GLU A 35 -26.24 -20.43 -2.03
N ASN A 36 -25.41 -20.66 -3.05
CA ASN A 36 -24.33 -21.64 -3.00
C ASN A 36 -23.11 -21.17 -2.20
N PHE A 37 -22.86 -19.86 -2.13
CA PHE A 37 -21.62 -19.31 -1.57
C PHE A 37 -21.83 -18.32 -0.39
N PRO A 38 -22.56 -18.68 0.68
CA PRO A 38 -22.76 -17.82 1.85
C PRO A 38 -21.53 -17.83 2.79
N ILE A 39 -20.31 -17.69 2.23
CA ILE A 39 -19.05 -17.86 2.96
C ILE A 39 -18.64 -16.56 3.66
N ALA A 40 -18.37 -15.51 2.87
CA ALA A 40 -17.89 -14.22 3.40
C ALA A 40 -19.03 -13.27 3.81
N ASN A 41 -20.25 -13.52 3.34
CA ASN A 41 -21.41 -12.62 3.46
C ASN A 41 -21.09 -11.16 3.09
N ARG A 42 -20.17 -10.98 2.14
CA ARG A 42 -19.73 -9.69 1.63
C ARG A 42 -19.84 -9.71 0.11
N PRO A 43 -20.71 -8.89 -0.49
CA PRO A 43 -20.90 -8.86 -1.93
C PRO A 43 -19.73 -8.20 -2.63
N ILE A 44 -19.52 -8.48 -3.91
CA ILE A 44 -18.50 -7.83 -4.74
C ILE A 44 -18.69 -6.31 -4.85
N SER A 45 -19.91 -5.79 -4.61
CA SER A 45 -20.21 -4.36 -4.61
C SER A 45 -19.48 -3.54 -3.55
N VAL A 46 -18.83 -4.18 -2.58
CA VAL A 46 -17.89 -3.49 -1.68
C VAL A 46 -16.63 -2.97 -2.38
N TYR A 47 -16.41 -3.38 -3.63
CA TYR A 47 -15.36 -2.90 -4.52
C TYR A 47 -16.00 -2.19 -5.73
N PRO A 48 -16.38 -0.91 -5.60
CA PRO A 48 -16.96 -0.14 -6.70
C PRO A 48 -16.10 -0.15 -7.97
N GLU A 49 -14.77 -0.18 -7.82
CA GLU A 49 -13.82 -0.23 -8.94
C GLU A 49 -13.98 -1.51 -9.77
N LEU A 50 -14.32 -2.64 -9.15
CA LEU A 50 -14.58 -3.90 -9.87
C LEU A 50 -15.92 -3.87 -10.61
N VAL A 51 -16.96 -3.30 -10.00
CA VAL A 51 -18.26 -3.11 -10.66
C VAL A 51 -18.13 -2.19 -11.88
N VAL A 52 -17.41 -1.07 -11.71
CA VAL A 52 -17.09 -0.14 -12.81
C VAL A 52 -16.27 -0.83 -13.89
N ALA A 53 -15.24 -1.60 -13.52
CA ALA A 53 -14.40 -2.30 -14.48
C ALA A 53 -15.19 -3.33 -15.31
N LEU A 54 -16.08 -4.10 -14.68
CA LEU A 54 -16.98 -5.03 -15.39
C LEU A 54 -17.84 -4.28 -16.41
N ALA A 55 -18.48 -3.18 -15.99
CA ALA A 55 -19.30 -2.37 -16.90
C ALA A 55 -18.47 -1.77 -18.06
N VAL A 56 -17.24 -1.32 -17.81
CA VAL A 56 -16.31 -0.85 -18.85
C VAL A 56 -15.99 -1.95 -19.86
N VAL A 57 -15.70 -3.17 -19.39
CA VAL A 57 -15.43 -4.32 -20.27
C VAL A 57 -16.66 -4.66 -21.12
N LYS A 58 -17.86 -4.70 -20.52
CA LYS A 58 -19.10 -4.98 -21.25
C LYS A 58 -19.46 -3.90 -22.26
N GLN A 59 -19.25 -2.63 -21.93
CA GLN A 59 -19.43 -1.52 -22.85
C GLN A 59 -18.47 -1.61 -24.05
N ALA A 60 -17.18 -1.90 -23.79
CA ALA A 60 -16.18 -2.10 -24.85
C ALA A 60 -16.54 -3.27 -25.76
N ALA A 61 -16.98 -4.39 -25.18
CA ALA A 61 -17.38 -5.57 -25.93
C ALA A 61 -18.62 -5.32 -26.80
N ALA A 62 -19.63 -4.59 -26.31
CA ALA A 62 -20.80 -4.22 -27.09
C ALA A 62 -20.42 -3.38 -28.33
N ARG A 63 -19.56 -2.36 -28.16
CA ARG A 63 -19.06 -1.53 -29.26
C ARG A 63 -18.23 -2.34 -30.26
N ALA A 64 -17.33 -3.21 -29.78
CA ALA A 64 -16.54 -4.09 -30.62
C ALA A 64 -17.43 -5.05 -31.43
N ASN A 65 -18.46 -5.61 -30.81
CA ASN A 65 -19.39 -6.52 -31.47
C ASN A 65 -20.25 -5.84 -32.54
N VAL A 66 -20.59 -4.57 -32.38
CA VAL A 66 -21.18 -3.76 -33.45
C VAL A 66 -20.19 -3.57 -34.60
N GLU A 67 -18.95 -3.20 -34.28
CA GLU A 67 -17.92 -2.92 -35.28
C GLU A 67 -17.65 -4.12 -36.18
N ILE A 68 -17.62 -5.33 -35.63
CA ILE A 68 -17.43 -6.58 -36.38
C ILE A 68 -18.75 -7.16 -36.95
N GLY A 69 -19.89 -6.51 -36.69
CA GLY A 69 -21.19 -6.86 -37.28
C GLY A 69 -21.89 -8.06 -36.63
N VAL A 70 -21.55 -8.44 -35.41
CA VAL A 70 -22.16 -9.57 -34.70
C VAL A 70 -23.17 -9.15 -33.63
N LEU A 71 -23.38 -7.85 -33.39
CA LEU A 71 -24.42 -7.33 -32.50
C LEU A 71 -25.11 -6.14 -33.17
N SER A 72 -26.44 -6.06 -33.05
CA SER A 72 -27.21 -4.94 -33.61
C SER A 72 -26.93 -3.64 -32.88
N GLN A 73 -26.93 -2.52 -33.61
CA GLN A 73 -26.74 -1.18 -33.04
C GLN A 73 -27.73 -0.86 -31.90
N GLU A 74 -28.99 -1.26 -32.04
CA GLU A 74 -30.04 -1.01 -31.04
C GLU A 74 -29.73 -1.66 -29.69
N LYS A 75 -29.48 -2.99 -29.68
CA LYS A 75 -29.06 -3.70 -28.45
C LYS A 75 -27.78 -3.14 -27.86
N ALA A 76 -26.79 -2.84 -28.70
CA ALA A 76 -25.52 -2.29 -28.23
C ALA A 76 -25.68 -0.92 -27.57
N ALA A 77 -26.53 -0.05 -28.12
CA ALA A 77 -26.84 1.25 -27.53
C ALA A 77 -27.52 1.12 -26.16
N ALA A 78 -28.44 0.17 -26.00
CA ALA A 78 -29.08 -0.09 -24.71
C ALA A 78 -28.09 -0.67 -23.67
N ILE A 79 -27.21 -1.59 -24.09
CA ILE A 79 -26.14 -2.13 -23.23
C ILE A 79 -25.17 -1.02 -22.82
N GLU A 80 -24.79 -0.16 -23.77
CA GLU A 80 -23.90 0.96 -23.53
C GLU A 80 -24.47 1.93 -22.50
N GLN A 81 -25.73 2.34 -22.66
CA GLN A 81 -26.41 3.20 -21.70
C GLN A 81 -26.50 2.55 -20.31
N ALA A 82 -26.84 1.25 -20.22
CA ALA A 82 -26.86 0.54 -18.94
C ALA A 82 -25.47 0.51 -18.27
N CYS A 83 -24.41 0.29 -19.05
CA CYS A 83 -23.03 0.32 -18.55
C CYS A 83 -22.62 1.71 -18.07
N GLU A 84 -23.01 2.78 -18.76
CA GLU A 84 -22.75 4.16 -18.36
C GLU A 84 -23.43 4.51 -17.03
N GLU A 85 -24.67 4.10 -16.84
CA GLU A 85 -25.39 4.25 -15.56
C GLU A 85 -24.65 3.53 -14.42
N ILE A 86 -24.20 2.29 -14.64
CA ILE A 86 -23.43 1.52 -13.64
C ILE A 86 -22.08 2.17 -13.34
N ARG A 87 -21.37 2.65 -14.36
CA ARG A 87 -20.11 3.39 -14.19
C ARG A 87 -20.30 4.68 -13.40
N ALA A 88 -21.46 5.32 -13.52
CA ALA A 88 -21.84 6.50 -12.74
C ALA A 88 -22.30 6.18 -11.30
N GLY A 89 -22.32 4.91 -10.90
CA GLY A 89 -22.65 4.46 -9.54
C GLY A 89 -24.06 3.90 -9.35
N ALA A 90 -24.89 3.85 -10.40
CA ALA A 90 -26.21 3.25 -10.31
C ALA A 90 -26.10 1.72 -10.20
N LEU A 91 -27.07 1.10 -9.51
CA LEU A 91 -27.23 -0.37 -9.44
C LEU A 91 -26.05 -1.13 -8.82
N HIS A 92 -25.09 -0.48 -8.15
CA HIS A 92 -23.98 -1.19 -7.49
C HIS A 92 -24.47 -2.19 -6.45
N ASP A 93 -25.59 -1.89 -5.78
CA ASP A 93 -26.25 -2.78 -4.83
C ASP A 93 -26.80 -4.08 -5.46
N GLN A 94 -26.93 -4.14 -6.79
CA GLN A 94 -27.40 -5.30 -7.55
C GLN A 94 -26.27 -6.30 -7.87
N PHE A 95 -25.02 -5.96 -7.55
CA PHE A 95 -23.87 -6.86 -7.65
C PHE A 95 -23.72 -7.63 -6.34
N ARG A 96 -24.50 -8.71 -6.19
CA ARG A 96 -24.77 -9.42 -4.93
C ARG A 96 -23.86 -10.61 -4.65
N VAL A 97 -23.17 -11.14 -5.67
CA VAL A 97 -22.33 -12.33 -5.51
C VAL A 97 -21.23 -12.09 -4.46
N GLY A 98 -20.96 -13.11 -3.63
CA GLY A 98 -19.92 -13.03 -2.61
C GLY A 98 -18.51 -12.84 -3.19
N VAL A 99 -17.67 -12.09 -2.47
CA VAL A 99 -16.24 -11.92 -2.81
C VAL A 99 -15.45 -13.24 -2.80
N LEU A 100 -15.94 -14.24 -2.06
CA LEU A 100 -15.48 -15.63 -2.13
C LEU A 100 -16.56 -16.46 -2.82
N GLN A 101 -16.24 -16.99 -3.99
CA GLN A 101 -17.16 -17.75 -4.83
C GLN A 101 -16.41 -18.87 -5.56
N GLY A 102 -17.13 -19.93 -5.90
CA GLY A 102 -16.63 -20.95 -6.82
C GLY A 102 -16.78 -20.53 -8.30
N GLY A 103 -16.12 -21.26 -9.20
CA GLY A 103 -16.30 -21.10 -10.64
C GLY A 103 -15.48 -19.99 -11.30
N ALA A 104 -14.31 -19.65 -10.74
CA ALA A 104 -13.33 -18.75 -11.36
C ALA A 104 -13.86 -17.35 -11.73
N GLY A 105 -14.81 -16.82 -10.95
CA GLY A 105 -15.43 -15.51 -11.24
C GLY A 105 -16.64 -15.57 -12.18
N THR A 106 -17.07 -16.76 -12.62
CA THR A 106 -18.23 -16.90 -13.53
C THR A 106 -19.51 -16.35 -12.91
N SER A 107 -19.68 -16.51 -11.61
CA SER A 107 -20.86 -15.97 -10.92
C SER A 107 -20.85 -14.44 -10.96
N THR A 108 -19.70 -13.79 -10.74
CA THR A 108 -19.56 -12.33 -10.92
C THR A 108 -19.79 -11.90 -12.37
N ASN A 109 -19.20 -12.59 -13.35
CA ASN A 109 -19.41 -12.26 -14.76
C ASN A 109 -20.90 -12.37 -15.13
N MET A 110 -21.57 -13.46 -14.74
CA MET A 110 -23.00 -13.62 -14.98
C MET A 110 -23.86 -12.62 -14.21
N ASN A 111 -23.50 -12.25 -12.98
CA ASN A 111 -24.19 -11.18 -12.27
C ASN A 111 -24.10 -9.86 -13.04
N SER A 112 -22.94 -9.54 -13.62
CA SER A 112 -22.81 -8.35 -14.47
C SER A 112 -23.66 -8.46 -15.74
N ASN A 113 -23.65 -9.62 -16.41
CA ASN A 113 -24.43 -9.86 -17.62
C ASN A 113 -25.94 -9.72 -17.36
N GLU A 114 -26.45 -10.30 -16.27
CA GLU A 114 -27.87 -10.25 -15.90
C GLU A 114 -28.31 -8.84 -15.53
N VAL A 115 -27.52 -8.12 -14.71
CA VAL A 115 -27.84 -6.74 -14.31
C VAL A 115 -27.88 -5.82 -15.52
N ILE A 116 -26.87 -5.91 -16.39
CA ILE A 116 -26.79 -5.11 -17.62
C ILE A 116 -27.92 -5.48 -18.58
N ALA A 117 -28.20 -6.77 -18.76
CA ALA A 117 -29.26 -7.22 -19.66
C ALA A 117 -30.63 -6.70 -19.22
N ASN A 118 -30.98 -6.89 -17.95
CA ASN A 118 -32.26 -6.43 -17.42
C ASN A 118 -32.39 -4.91 -17.43
N ARG A 119 -31.30 -4.17 -17.21
CA ARG A 119 -31.34 -2.72 -17.33
C ARG A 119 -31.48 -2.27 -18.79
N ALA A 120 -30.80 -2.93 -19.72
CA ALA A 120 -30.92 -2.66 -21.15
C ALA A 120 -32.33 -3.02 -21.69
N LEU A 121 -32.96 -4.09 -21.18
CA LEU A 121 -34.35 -4.44 -21.51
C LEU A 121 -35.31 -3.31 -21.13
N GLU A 122 -35.20 -2.74 -19.93
CA GLU A 122 -36.03 -1.60 -19.55
C GLU A 122 -35.81 -0.37 -20.44
N ILE A 123 -34.57 -0.11 -20.86
CA ILE A 123 -34.24 0.97 -21.80
C ILE A 123 -34.93 0.76 -23.16
N LEU A 124 -35.05 -0.50 -23.59
CA LEU A 124 -35.76 -0.90 -24.81
C LEU A 124 -37.29 -0.99 -24.61
N GLY A 125 -37.80 -0.77 -23.40
CA GLY A 125 -39.24 -0.83 -23.09
C GLY A 125 -39.79 -2.23 -22.79
N HIS A 126 -38.92 -3.18 -22.48
CA HIS A 126 -39.26 -4.56 -22.09
C HIS A 126 -39.16 -4.79 -20.57
N GLY A 127 -39.74 -5.88 -20.08
CA GLY A 127 -39.66 -6.29 -18.68
C GLY A 127 -38.35 -7.00 -18.35
N LYS A 128 -38.01 -7.05 -17.06
CA LYS A 128 -36.87 -7.86 -16.57
C LYS A 128 -37.17 -9.35 -16.81
N GLY A 129 -36.21 -10.07 -17.37
CA GLY A 129 -36.33 -11.49 -17.73
C GLY A 129 -36.87 -11.76 -19.13
N ASP A 130 -37.26 -10.73 -19.90
CA ASP A 130 -37.70 -10.86 -21.30
C ASP A 130 -36.50 -11.07 -22.26
N TYR A 131 -35.69 -12.10 -21.97
CA TYR A 131 -34.39 -12.34 -22.62
C TYR A 131 -34.49 -12.73 -24.11
N GLU A 132 -35.69 -12.88 -24.66
CA GLU A 132 -35.91 -13.02 -26.11
C GLU A 132 -35.54 -11.73 -26.88
N PHE A 133 -35.65 -10.56 -26.23
CA PHE A 133 -35.28 -9.27 -26.83
C PHE A 133 -33.82 -8.91 -26.60
N LEU A 134 -33.28 -9.22 -25.42
CA LEU A 134 -31.87 -8.99 -25.07
C LEU A 134 -31.40 -9.99 -24.02
N HIS A 135 -30.47 -10.86 -24.39
CA HIS A 135 -30.06 -12.01 -23.59
C HIS A 135 -28.72 -11.76 -22.87
N PRO A 136 -28.56 -12.13 -21.58
CA PRO A 136 -27.32 -11.91 -20.83
C PRO A 136 -26.10 -12.65 -21.43
N ILE A 137 -26.31 -13.84 -21.99
CA ILE A 137 -25.23 -14.60 -22.66
C ILE A 137 -25.10 -14.19 -24.13
N ASP A 138 -26.15 -14.40 -24.94
CA ASP A 138 -26.08 -14.19 -26.39
C ASP A 138 -25.86 -12.75 -26.81
N ASP A 139 -26.19 -11.74 -26.01
CA ASP A 139 -25.99 -10.33 -26.37
C ASP A 139 -24.92 -9.66 -25.49
N VAL A 140 -25.10 -9.64 -24.17
CA VAL A 140 -24.17 -8.93 -23.25
C VAL A 140 -22.80 -9.61 -23.15
N ASN A 141 -22.78 -10.95 -23.15
CA ASN A 141 -21.55 -11.75 -23.10
C ASN A 141 -21.09 -12.22 -24.50
N ARG A 142 -21.60 -11.63 -25.59
CA ARG A 142 -21.22 -12.03 -26.95
C ARG A 142 -19.71 -11.89 -27.15
N SER A 143 -19.11 -12.92 -27.76
CA SER A 143 -17.66 -13.03 -28.06
C SER A 143 -16.75 -13.06 -26.83
N GLN A 144 -17.30 -13.31 -25.65
CA GLN A 144 -16.56 -13.32 -24.38
C GLN A 144 -16.69 -14.66 -23.65
N SER A 145 -15.73 -14.92 -22.78
CA SER A 145 -15.80 -15.92 -21.72
C SER A 145 -15.65 -15.23 -20.37
N THR A 146 -15.99 -15.92 -19.27
CA THR A 146 -15.52 -15.46 -17.96
C THR A 146 -13.99 -15.38 -17.94
N ASN A 147 -13.32 -16.35 -18.57
CA ASN A 147 -11.88 -16.57 -18.45
C ASN A 147 -11.03 -15.50 -19.15
N ASP A 148 -11.65 -14.58 -19.89
CA ASP A 148 -11.00 -13.41 -20.45
C ASP A 148 -11.65 -12.09 -20.01
N THR A 149 -12.94 -12.10 -19.70
CA THR A 149 -13.65 -10.92 -19.15
C THR A 149 -13.27 -10.64 -17.71
N TYR A 150 -13.32 -11.65 -16.83
CA TYR A 150 -13.07 -11.49 -15.41
C TYR A 150 -11.62 -11.07 -15.09
N PRO A 151 -10.57 -11.75 -15.62
CA PRO A 151 -9.18 -11.30 -15.45
C PRO A 151 -8.95 -9.87 -15.97
N THR A 152 -9.53 -9.53 -17.13
CA THR A 152 -9.48 -8.15 -17.65
C THR A 152 -10.11 -7.14 -16.69
N ALA A 153 -11.29 -7.46 -16.14
CA ALA A 153 -11.98 -6.59 -15.20
C ALA A 153 -11.22 -6.45 -13.87
N ILE A 154 -10.65 -7.51 -13.31
CA ILE A 154 -9.88 -7.42 -12.06
C ILE A 154 -8.59 -6.62 -12.25
N LYS A 155 -7.89 -6.78 -13.39
CA LYS A 155 -6.69 -5.99 -13.71
C LYS A 155 -7.03 -4.51 -13.86
N LEU A 156 -8.11 -4.17 -14.58
CA LEU A 156 -8.59 -2.80 -14.68
C LEU A 156 -9.02 -2.23 -13.32
N ALA A 157 -9.76 -2.99 -12.51
CA ALA A 157 -10.16 -2.58 -11.17
C ALA A 157 -8.96 -2.29 -10.25
N MET A 158 -7.92 -3.13 -10.32
CA MET A 158 -6.67 -2.91 -9.60
C MET A 158 -5.98 -1.62 -10.06
N SER A 159 -5.92 -1.35 -11.37
CA SER A 159 -5.37 -0.09 -11.90
C SER A 159 -6.14 1.14 -11.41
N LEU A 160 -7.48 1.07 -11.40
CA LEU A 160 -8.35 2.14 -10.91
C LEU A 160 -8.20 2.37 -9.40
N ALA A 161 -7.99 1.31 -8.60
CA ALA A 161 -7.78 1.41 -7.16
C ALA A 161 -6.35 1.86 -6.79
N LEU A 162 -5.34 1.36 -7.50
CA LEU A 162 -3.92 1.66 -7.24
C LEU A 162 -3.56 3.10 -7.59
N THR A 163 -4.10 3.66 -8.67
CA THR A 163 -3.78 5.03 -9.10
C THR A 163 -3.99 6.09 -8.01
N PRO A 164 -5.18 6.21 -7.38
CA PRO A 164 -5.38 7.16 -6.29
C PRO A 164 -4.60 6.78 -5.02
N PHE A 165 -4.38 5.50 -4.76
CA PHE A 165 -3.56 5.05 -3.64
C PHE A 165 -2.09 5.49 -3.78
N VAL A 166 -1.48 5.30 -4.96
CA VAL A 166 -0.12 5.74 -5.28
C VAL A 166 0.02 7.25 -5.13
N ALA A 167 -1.00 8.03 -5.49
CA ALA A 167 -1.02 9.46 -5.24
C ALA A 167 -1.05 9.78 -3.73
N GLU A 168 -1.87 9.08 -2.94
CA GLU A 168 -1.92 9.27 -1.48
C GLU A 168 -0.62 8.85 -0.78
N LEU A 169 0.04 7.78 -1.24
CA LEU A 169 1.35 7.39 -0.72
C LEU A 169 2.38 8.50 -0.96
N GLY A 170 2.33 9.16 -2.12
CA GLY A 170 3.10 10.36 -2.42
C GLY A 170 2.81 11.52 -1.45
N ARG A 171 1.53 11.83 -1.22
CA ARG A 171 1.12 12.86 -0.23
C ARG A 171 1.61 12.53 1.18
N THR A 172 1.66 11.25 1.54
CA THR A 172 2.18 10.79 2.83
C THR A 172 3.70 10.99 2.91
N ALA A 173 4.43 10.67 1.84
CA ALA A 173 5.86 10.94 1.74
C ALA A 173 6.17 12.45 1.83
N GLU A 174 5.40 13.29 1.15
CA GLU A 174 5.51 14.76 1.21
C GLU A 174 5.28 15.31 2.62
N ALA A 175 4.32 14.76 3.36
CA ALA A 175 4.08 15.16 4.75
C ALA A 175 5.29 14.84 5.66
N PHE A 176 5.92 13.67 5.46
CA PHE A 176 7.18 13.35 6.14
C PHE A 176 8.32 14.27 5.69
N ALA A 177 8.44 14.59 4.39
CA ALA A 177 9.46 15.50 3.89
C ALA A 177 9.32 16.91 4.48
N LYS A 178 8.08 17.40 4.62
CA LYS A 178 7.78 18.68 5.27
C LYS A 178 8.24 18.67 6.73
N LYS A 179 7.99 17.58 7.47
CA LYS A 179 8.50 17.40 8.84
C LYS A 179 10.02 17.26 8.88
N GLY A 180 10.62 16.61 7.88
CA GLY A 180 12.06 16.55 7.68
C GLY A 180 12.68 17.95 7.59
N HIS A 181 12.08 18.83 6.79
CA HIS A 181 12.49 20.23 6.69
C HIS A 181 12.23 21.03 7.97
N GLU A 182 11.08 20.84 8.62
CA GLU A 182 10.74 21.48 9.90
C GLU A 182 11.75 21.13 11.00
N PHE A 183 12.23 19.90 11.03
CA PHE A 183 13.14 19.38 12.06
C PHE A 183 14.61 19.34 11.62
N ARG A 184 14.95 19.99 10.51
CA ARG A 184 16.29 19.90 9.88
C ARG A 184 17.45 20.21 10.83
N ASP A 185 17.23 21.15 11.77
CA ASP A 185 18.24 21.64 12.71
C ASP A 185 18.07 21.05 14.13
N VAL A 186 17.10 20.14 14.33
CA VAL A 186 16.82 19.55 15.64
C VAL A 186 17.69 18.32 15.83
N LEU A 187 18.78 18.47 16.60
CA LEU A 187 19.64 17.35 16.96
C LEU A 187 18.91 16.29 17.79
N LYS A 188 19.31 15.03 17.59
CA LYS A 188 18.91 13.88 18.39
C LYS A 188 20.05 12.86 18.45
N VAL A 189 19.93 11.92 19.38
CA VAL A 189 20.78 10.73 19.43
C VAL A 189 20.20 9.67 18.50
N GLY A 190 21.00 9.20 17.52
CA GLY A 190 20.65 8.03 16.73
C GLY A 190 20.69 6.77 17.58
N ARG A 191 19.90 5.74 17.23
CA ARG A 191 19.94 4.44 17.92
C ARG A 191 20.07 3.28 16.95
N THR A 192 21.01 2.39 17.25
CA THR A 192 21.17 1.12 16.55
C THR A 192 21.05 0.00 17.58
N GLN A 193 20.29 -1.05 17.26
CA GLN A 193 19.98 -2.13 18.22
C GLN A 193 19.37 -1.62 19.54
N LEU A 194 18.61 -0.51 19.49
CA LEU A 194 18.05 0.21 20.64
C LEU A 194 19.08 0.79 21.63
N GLN A 195 20.37 0.76 21.30
CA GLN A 195 21.43 1.40 22.07
C GLN A 195 21.73 2.80 21.50
N ASP A 196 22.22 3.68 22.36
CA ASP A 196 22.70 5.00 21.97
C ASP A 196 23.85 4.89 20.96
N ALA A 197 23.73 5.63 19.85
CA ALA A 197 24.74 5.68 18.79
C ALA A 197 25.28 7.10 18.63
N VAL A 198 25.56 7.53 17.40
CA VAL A 198 26.03 8.88 17.10
C VAL A 198 24.86 9.86 16.90
N PRO A 199 25.10 11.18 17.07
CA PRO A 199 24.08 12.18 16.79
C PRO A 199 23.65 12.21 15.32
N MET A 200 22.42 12.65 15.11
CA MET A 200 21.83 12.97 13.81
C MET A 200 20.80 14.10 14.02
N THR A 201 20.16 14.60 12.96
CA THR A 201 18.96 15.44 13.14
C THR A 201 17.67 14.64 13.01
N LEU A 202 16.66 15.05 13.76
CA LEU A 202 15.29 14.55 13.60
C LEU A 202 14.80 14.81 12.16
N GLY A 203 15.28 15.89 11.53
CA GLY A 203 15.03 16.17 10.12
C GLY A 203 15.60 15.12 9.17
N GLN A 204 16.83 14.63 9.41
CA GLN A 204 17.41 13.52 8.64
C GLN A 204 16.58 12.24 8.77
N GLU A 205 16.12 11.91 9.98
CA GLU A 205 15.29 10.73 10.24
C GLU A 205 13.95 10.80 9.48
N PHE A 206 13.25 11.93 9.55
CA PHE A 206 11.97 12.14 8.86
C PHE A 206 12.13 12.25 7.33
N THR A 207 13.24 12.81 6.86
CA THR A 207 13.59 12.80 5.43
C THR A 207 13.84 11.36 4.95
N GLY A 208 14.47 10.51 5.77
CA GLY A 208 14.62 9.08 5.48
C GLY A 208 13.27 8.36 5.33
N PHE A 209 12.28 8.69 6.18
CA PHE A 209 10.92 8.17 6.04
C PHE A 209 10.27 8.61 4.72
N ALA A 210 10.44 9.87 4.32
CA ALA A 210 9.92 10.36 3.05
C ALA A 210 10.54 9.63 1.85
N HIS A 211 11.87 9.48 1.84
CA HIS A 211 12.57 8.79 0.75
C HIS A 211 12.14 7.33 0.60
N THR A 212 12.04 6.58 1.69
CA THR A 212 11.70 5.15 1.60
C THR A 212 10.27 4.91 1.10
N LEU A 213 9.34 5.83 1.39
CA LEU A 213 7.99 5.80 0.85
C LEU A 213 7.93 6.26 -0.62
N GLY A 214 8.76 7.23 -1.02
CA GLY A 214 8.91 7.65 -2.41
C GLY A 214 9.43 6.54 -3.32
N GLU A 215 10.40 5.74 -2.85
CA GLU A 215 10.85 4.53 -3.55
C GLU A 215 9.69 3.55 -3.80
N ASP A 216 8.87 3.30 -2.79
CA ASP A 216 7.77 2.35 -2.86
C ASP A 216 6.60 2.88 -3.69
N GLN A 217 6.37 4.19 -3.68
CA GLN A 217 5.47 4.85 -4.63
C GLN A 217 5.89 4.55 -6.07
N GLN A 218 7.18 4.65 -6.39
CA GLN A 218 7.66 4.30 -7.72
C GLN A 218 7.46 2.81 -8.03
N ARG A 219 7.76 1.91 -7.08
CA ARG A 219 7.57 0.46 -7.29
C ARG A 219 6.13 0.07 -7.55
N LEU A 220 5.16 0.73 -6.93
CA LEU A 220 3.74 0.54 -7.22
C LEU A 220 3.33 1.15 -8.57
N ARG A 221 3.93 2.28 -8.99
CA ARG A 221 3.70 2.82 -10.34
C ARG A 221 4.19 1.86 -11.42
N ASP A 222 5.33 1.23 -11.19
CA ASP A 222 5.94 0.27 -12.13
C ASP A 222 5.03 -0.94 -12.39
N THR A 223 4.06 -1.26 -11.51
CA THR A 223 3.12 -2.36 -11.73
C THR A 223 1.90 -1.98 -12.59
N LEU A 224 1.60 -0.69 -12.76
CA LEU A 224 0.42 -0.25 -13.52
C LEU A 224 0.47 -0.67 -14.99
N PRO A 225 1.61 -0.54 -15.71
CA PRO A 225 1.71 -1.04 -17.08
C PRO A 225 1.53 -2.56 -17.19
N LEU A 226 1.96 -3.33 -16.19
CA LEU A 226 1.80 -4.79 -16.17
C LEU A 226 0.33 -5.21 -16.06
N LEU A 227 -0.49 -4.42 -15.36
CA LEU A 227 -1.94 -4.63 -15.26
C LEU A 227 -2.67 -4.22 -16.55
N ALA A 228 -2.06 -3.44 -17.43
CA ALA A 228 -2.67 -3.06 -18.71
C ALA A 228 -2.57 -4.16 -19.77
N GLU A 229 -1.79 -5.22 -19.52
CA GLU A 229 -1.75 -6.42 -20.36
C GLU A 229 -2.96 -7.32 -20.07
N ILE A 230 -3.79 -7.54 -21.08
CA ILE A 230 -5.08 -8.24 -20.97
C ILE A 230 -5.18 -9.41 -21.95
N ASN A 231 -6.04 -10.37 -21.64
CA ASN A 231 -6.33 -11.51 -22.51
C ASN A 231 -7.71 -11.43 -23.18
N LEU A 232 -8.43 -10.31 -23.12
CA LEU A 232 -9.78 -10.19 -23.70
C LEU A 232 -9.78 -10.53 -25.20
N GLY A 233 -10.60 -11.52 -25.58
CA GLY A 233 -10.58 -12.16 -26.90
C GLY A 233 -9.97 -13.56 -26.90
N ALA A 234 -9.36 -14.00 -25.78
CA ALA A 234 -8.90 -15.38 -25.54
C ALA A 234 -10.05 -16.40 -25.48
N THR A 235 -11.23 -15.93 -25.10
CA THR A 235 -12.43 -16.72 -24.79
C THR A 235 -12.15 -17.81 -23.75
N ALA A 236 -12.44 -19.08 -24.04
CA ALA A 236 -12.47 -20.13 -23.03
C ALA A 236 -11.08 -20.48 -22.46
N ILE A 237 -10.08 -20.63 -23.33
CA ILE A 237 -8.77 -21.19 -22.97
C ILE A 237 -7.60 -20.53 -23.73
N GLY A 238 -7.80 -19.34 -24.31
CA GLY A 238 -6.78 -18.64 -25.07
C GLY A 238 -6.79 -18.84 -26.58
N THR A 239 -7.61 -19.76 -27.10
CA THR A 239 -7.66 -20.05 -28.54
C THR A 239 -8.49 -19.05 -29.34
N GLY A 240 -9.27 -18.19 -28.68
CA GLY A 240 -10.22 -17.31 -29.33
C GLY A 240 -11.41 -18.04 -29.95
N ILE A 241 -11.67 -19.29 -29.56
CA ILE A 241 -12.81 -20.06 -30.09
C ILE A 241 -14.11 -19.27 -29.91
N THR A 242 -14.95 -19.27 -30.95
CA THR A 242 -16.23 -18.52 -31.03
C THR A 242 -16.12 -16.99 -31.12
N ALA A 243 -14.93 -16.39 -31.09
CA ALA A 243 -14.72 -14.97 -31.38
C ALA A 243 -14.30 -14.76 -32.85
N ASP A 244 -14.75 -13.64 -33.45
CA ASP A 244 -14.22 -13.21 -34.74
C ASP A 244 -12.74 -12.82 -34.58
N PRO A 245 -11.85 -13.15 -35.54
CA PRO A 245 -10.43 -12.76 -35.45
C PRO A 245 -10.17 -11.26 -35.27
N LYS A 246 -11.11 -10.39 -35.66
CA LYS A 246 -11.02 -8.93 -35.48
C LYS A 246 -11.47 -8.47 -34.09
N TYR A 247 -12.15 -9.33 -33.31
CA TYR A 247 -12.73 -8.97 -32.02
C TYR A 247 -11.68 -8.48 -31.03
N ALA A 248 -10.57 -9.20 -30.86
CA ALA A 248 -9.54 -8.88 -29.87
C ALA A 248 -8.97 -7.46 -30.07
N GLU A 249 -8.65 -7.10 -31.32
CA GLU A 249 -8.15 -5.75 -31.63
C GLU A 249 -9.23 -4.68 -31.48
N ALA A 250 -10.47 -4.96 -31.92
CA ALA A 250 -11.58 -4.03 -31.77
C ALA A 250 -11.88 -3.73 -30.29
N VAL A 251 -12.01 -4.78 -29.47
CA VAL A 251 -12.35 -4.63 -28.04
C VAL A 251 -11.22 -3.97 -27.26
N ARG A 252 -9.95 -4.26 -27.57
CA ARG A 252 -8.79 -3.59 -26.96
C ARG A 252 -8.82 -2.08 -27.18
N ARG A 253 -9.12 -1.61 -28.41
CA ARG A 253 -9.24 -0.18 -28.72
C ARG A 253 -10.38 0.47 -27.94
N HIS A 254 -11.59 -0.08 -28.02
CA HIS A 254 -12.74 0.46 -27.29
C HIS A 254 -12.52 0.45 -25.78
N LEU A 255 -11.89 -0.59 -25.23
CA LEU A 255 -11.56 -0.68 -23.82
C LEU A 255 -10.57 0.40 -23.41
N SER A 256 -9.56 0.66 -24.24
CA SER A 256 -8.59 1.72 -23.99
C SER A 256 -9.24 3.11 -23.98
N ASP A 257 -10.09 3.38 -24.98
CA ASP A 257 -10.79 4.65 -25.12
C ASP A 257 -11.76 4.91 -23.95
N ILE A 258 -12.50 3.89 -23.51
CA ILE A 258 -13.49 4.03 -22.42
C ILE A 258 -12.81 4.16 -21.06
N SER A 259 -11.74 3.38 -20.82
CA SER A 259 -11.05 3.35 -19.53
C SER A 259 -10.06 4.51 -19.34
N GLY A 260 -9.58 5.10 -20.44
CA GLY A 260 -8.48 6.07 -20.42
C GLY A 260 -7.11 5.46 -20.09
N ILE A 261 -6.99 4.12 -20.14
CA ILE A 261 -5.76 3.37 -19.92
C ILE A 261 -5.40 2.67 -21.23
N GLU A 262 -4.17 2.82 -21.70
CA GLU A 262 -3.71 2.13 -22.90
C GLU A 262 -3.61 0.63 -22.62
N MET A 263 -4.58 -0.14 -23.12
CA MET A 263 -4.63 -1.59 -22.95
C MET A 263 -3.84 -2.29 -24.05
N VAL A 264 -3.10 -3.32 -23.66
CA VAL A 264 -2.27 -4.13 -24.53
C VAL A 264 -2.79 -5.57 -24.51
N THR A 265 -3.01 -6.15 -25.68
CA THR A 265 -3.33 -7.58 -25.77
C THR A 265 -2.07 -8.39 -25.51
N ALA A 266 -2.17 -9.38 -24.62
CA ALA A 266 -1.07 -10.28 -24.31
C ALA A 266 -0.52 -10.95 -25.59
N PRO A 267 0.81 -11.15 -25.69
CA PRO A 267 1.42 -11.73 -26.88
C PRO A 267 1.01 -13.19 -27.13
N ASP A 268 0.64 -13.91 -26.07
CA ASP A 268 0.10 -15.27 -26.13
C ASP A 268 -1.13 -15.37 -25.22
N LEU A 269 -2.30 -15.57 -25.82
CA LEU A 269 -3.57 -15.66 -25.10
C LEU A 269 -3.77 -17.00 -24.38
N ILE A 270 -3.08 -18.07 -24.79
CA ILE A 270 -3.11 -19.37 -24.10
C ILE A 270 -2.38 -19.27 -22.78
N GLU A 271 -1.20 -18.63 -22.79
CA GLU A 271 -0.43 -18.36 -21.58
C GLU A 271 -1.18 -17.40 -20.64
N ALA A 272 -1.64 -16.27 -21.17
CA ALA A 272 -2.27 -15.23 -20.36
C ALA A 272 -3.60 -15.65 -19.70
N THR A 273 -4.24 -16.74 -20.16
CA THR A 273 -5.51 -17.23 -19.59
C THR A 273 -5.29 -18.04 -18.30
N SER A 274 -4.11 -18.64 -18.11
CA SER A 274 -3.76 -19.33 -16.86
C SER A 274 -2.83 -18.52 -15.95
N ASP A 275 -2.20 -17.46 -16.46
CA ASP A 275 -1.23 -16.66 -15.70
C ASP A 275 -1.86 -15.81 -14.59
N ALA A 276 -1.29 -15.94 -13.38
CA ALA A 276 -1.60 -15.15 -12.19
C ALA A 276 -0.39 -14.36 -11.67
N GLY A 277 0.73 -14.34 -12.41
CA GLY A 277 2.02 -13.80 -11.98
C GLY A 277 2.00 -12.29 -11.72
N VAL A 278 1.22 -11.53 -12.50
CA VAL A 278 1.07 -10.08 -12.27
C VAL A 278 0.45 -9.78 -10.90
N TYR A 279 -0.49 -10.61 -10.44
CA TYR A 279 -1.13 -10.40 -9.14
C TYR A 279 -0.15 -10.60 -7.98
N MET A 280 0.78 -11.56 -8.09
CA MET A 280 1.86 -11.73 -7.11
C MET A 280 2.79 -10.52 -7.09
N THR A 281 3.10 -9.94 -8.25
CA THR A 281 3.95 -8.75 -8.37
C THR A 281 3.31 -7.54 -7.68
N VAL A 282 2.02 -7.30 -7.94
CA VAL A 282 1.24 -6.24 -7.28
C VAL A 282 1.16 -6.47 -5.77
N SER A 283 0.82 -7.69 -5.34
CA SER A 283 0.73 -8.04 -3.93
C SER A 283 2.07 -7.85 -3.20
N GLY A 284 3.18 -8.27 -3.81
CA GLY A 284 4.52 -8.11 -3.25
C GLY A 284 4.92 -6.63 -3.08
N ALA A 285 4.57 -5.78 -4.05
CA ALA A 285 4.80 -4.33 -3.96
C ALA A 285 3.95 -3.68 -2.84
N LEU A 286 2.69 -4.11 -2.69
CA LEU A 286 1.83 -3.67 -1.59
C LEU A 286 2.37 -4.11 -0.22
N LYS A 287 2.77 -5.37 -0.09
CA LYS A 287 3.41 -5.89 1.14
C LYS A 287 4.66 -5.09 1.49
N ARG A 288 5.56 -4.87 0.53
CA ARG A 288 6.79 -4.09 0.76
C ARG A 288 6.46 -2.70 1.34
N SER A 289 5.53 -1.99 0.69
CA SER A 289 5.06 -0.66 1.12
C SER A 289 4.46 -0.69 2.52
N ALA A 290 3.61 -1.68 2.80
CA ALA A 290 2.97 -1.86 4.08
C ALA A 290 3.99 -2.13 5.22
N ILE A 291 4.98 -3.00 4.99
CA ILE A 291 6.00 -3.34 6.00
C ILE A 291 6.89 -2.15 6.31
N LYS A 292 7.32 -1.38 5.30
CA LYS A 292 8.09 -0.15 5.52
C LYS A 292 7.27 0.90 6.28
N LEU A 293 5.99 1.10 5.92
CA LEU A 293 5.10 2.00 6.66
C LEU A 293 4.88 1.54 8.11
N SER A 294 4.79 0.22 8.33
CA SER A 294 4.71 -0.39 9.67
C SER A 294 5.96 -0.09 10.50
N LYS A 295 7.16 -0.19 9.91
CA LYS A 295 8.41 0.20 10.58
C LYS A 295 8.39 1.67 11.00
N ILE A 296 7.99 2.58 10.10
CA ILE A 296 7.85 4.01 10.42
C ILE A 296 6.89 4.20 11.59
N CYS A 297 5.75 3.51 11.58
CA CYS A 297 4.79 3.58 12.70
C CYS A 297 5.37 3.04 14.01
N ASN A 298 6.19 1.98 13.96
CA ASN A 298 6.89 1.47 15.15
C ASN A 298 7.86 2.51 15.72
N ASP A 299 8.63 3.17 14.85
CA ASP A 299 9.52 4.27 15.27
C ASP A 299 8.72 5.39 15.90
N LEU A 300 7.64 5.86 15.28
CA LEU A 300 6.80 6.92 15.84
C LEU A 300 6.24 6.57 17.22
N ARG A 301 5.82 5.30 17.44
CA ARG A 301 5.36 4.83 18.76
C ARG A 301 6.50 4.81 19.78
N LEU A 302 7.68 4.37 19.38
CA LEU A 302 8.85 4.30 20.26
C LEU A 302 9.37 5.70 20.63
N LEU A 303 9.53 6.59 19.65
CA LEU A 303 9.97 7.97 19.83
C LEU A 303 9.00 8.80 20.67
N SER A 304 7.70 8.47 20.65
CA SER A 304 6.66 9.13 21.46
C SER A 304 6.37 8.45 22.80
N SER A 305 7.10 7.38 23.15
CA SER A 305 6.92 6.69 24.44
C SER A 305 7.16 7.64 25.62
N GLY A 306 6.28 7.62 26.63
CA GLY A 306 6.33 8.54 27.76
C GLY A 306 4.96 8.76 28.42
N PRO A 307 4.71 9.93 29.05
CA PRO A 307 5.52 11.16 28.97
C PRO A 307 6.72 11.21 29.93
N GLN A 308 6.74 10.41 31.00
CA GLN A 308 7.77 10.49 32.05
C GLN A 308 8.83 9.39 31.97
N ALA A 309 8.45 8.18 31.55
CA ALA A 309 9.27 6.97 31.66
C ALA A 309 9.65 6.35 30.30
N GLY A 310 9.67 7.16 29.24
CA GLY A 310 10.03 6.70 27.88
C GLY A 310 11.06 7.62 27.22
N LEU A 311 11.21 7.48 25.89
CA LEU A 311 12.12 8.32 25.12
C LEU A 311 11.65 9.77 25.09
N GLY A 312 10.37 9.97 24.75
CA GLY A 312 9.71 11.28 24.73
C GLY A 312 10.38 12.28 23.77
N GLU A 313 10.88 11.82 22.63
CA GLU A 313 11.57 12.67 21.64
C GLU A 313 10.60 13.49 20.80
N ILE A 314 9.43 12.92 20.52
CA ILE A 314 8.37 13.58 19.77
C ILE A 314 7.04 13.47 20.52
N THR A 315 6.14 14.40 20.23
CA THR A 315 4.75 14.36 20.67
C THR A 315 3.85 14.15 19.46
N LEU A 316 3.00 13.11 19.53
CA LEU A 316 1.96 12.86 18.53
C LEU A 316 0.65 13.58 18.92
N PRO A 317 -0.18 14.00 17.96
CA PRO A 317 -1.48 14.59 18.26
C PRO A 317 -2.39 13.65 19.06
N PRO A 318 -2.97 14.10 20.18
CA PRO A 318 -3.93 13.29 20.93
C PRO A 318 -5.24 13.14 20.13
N ARG A 319 -5.70 11.91 19.93
CA ARG A 319 -6.93 11.63 19.15
C ARG A 319 -8.09 11.06 19.96
N GLN A 320 -7.80 10.38 21.05
CA GLN A 320 -8.80 9.84 21.97
C GLN A 320 -8.19 9.56 23.34
N ALA A 321 -9.04 9.38 24.36
CA ALA A 321 -8.62 8.89 25.67
C ALA A 321 -7.98 7.50 25.51
N GLY A 322 -6.76 7.34 26.03
CA GLY A 322 -5.95 6.13 25.90
C GLY A 322 -6.23 5.07 26.96
N SER A 323 -7.04 5.36 27.96
CA SER A 323 -7.40 4.41 29.02
C SER A 323 -8.73 4.75 29.64
N SER A 324 -9.53 3.72 29.94
CA SER A 324 -10.74 3.83 30.75
C SER A 324 -10.46 4.06 32.24
N ILE A 325 -9.26 3.75 32.72
CA ILE A 325 -8.90 3.76 34.15
C ILE A 325 -7.82 4.78 34.52
N MET A 326 -6.95 5.19 33.58
CA MET A 326 -5.91 6.19 33.83
C MET A 326 -6.32 7.55 33.24
N PRO A 327 -6.82 8.51 34.06
CA PRO A 327 -7.15 9.84 33.58
C PRO A 327 -5.94 10.52 32.94
N GLY A 328 -6.15 11.16 31.79
CA GLY A 328 -5.11 11.89 31.07
C GLY A 328 -4.16 11.04 30.22
N LYS A 329 -4.22 9.69 30.27
CA LYS A 329 -3.40 8.85 29.38
C LYS A 329 -3.86 8.99 27.92
N VAL A 330 -2.92 9.19 27.01
CA VAL A 330 -3.13 9.22 25.56
C VAL A 330 -2.19 8.19 24.91
N ASN A 331 -2.72 7.33 24.04
CA ASN A 331 -1.94 6.31 23.33
C ASN A 331 -1.70 6.73 21.87
N PRO A 332 -0.64 6.21 21.21
CA PRO A 332 -0.36 6.46 19.80
C PRO A 332 -1.25 5.61 18.87
N VAL A 333 -2.58 5.77 18.98
CA VAL A 333 -3.58 4.91 18.31
C VAL A 333 -3.55 4.98 16.77
N ILE A 334 -3.05 6.09 16.21
CA ILE A 334 -2.97 6.26 14.76
C ILE A 334 -1.86 5.38 14.15
N PRO A 335 -0.61 5.42 14.62
CA PRO A 335 0.39 4.40 14.25
C PRO A 335 -0.08 2.94 14.50
N GLU A 336 -0.79 2.68 15.60
CA GLU A 336 -1.27 1.32 15.93
C GLU A 336 -2.23 0.75 14.88
N VAL A 337 -3.18 1.54 14.38
CA VAL A 337 -4.10 1.06 13.33
C VAL A 337 -3.39 0.83 11.99
N VAL A 338 -2.38 1.65 11.67
CA VAL A 338 -1.56 1.46 10.46
C VAL A 338 -0.73 0.18 10.56
N ASN A 339 -0.17 -0.13 11.75
CA ASN A 339 0.52 -1.40 11.97
C ASN A 339 -0.41 -2.60 11.73
N GLN A 340 -1.64 -2.57 12.24
CA GLN A 340 -2.63 -3.63 12.05
C GLN A 340 -2.99 -3.83 10.57
N VAL A 341 -3.18 -2.73 9.82
CA VAL A 341 -3.39 -2.80 8.37
C VAL A 341 -2.20 -3.46 7.67
N ALA A 342 -0.97 -3.08 8.04
CA ALA A 342 0.21 -3.68 7.44
C ALA A 342 0.34 -5.20 7.71
N PHE A 343 -0.05 -5.66 8.90
CA PHE A 343 -0.09 -7.09 9.20
C PHE A 343 -1.12 -7.83 8.34
N ALA A 344 -2.31 -7.24 8.16
CA ALA A 344 -3.34 -7.82 7.31
C ALA A 344 -2.91 -7.92 5.85
N VAL A 345 -2.23 -6.89 5.32
CA VAL A 345 -1.67 -6.90 3.95
C VAL A 345 -0.60 -7.99 3.80
N ALA A 346 0.28 -8.15 4.80
CA ALA A 346 1.28 -9.21 4.77
C ALA A 346 0.65 -10.61 4.77
N GLY A 347 -0.43 -10.82 5.53
CA GLY A 347 -1.20 -12.07 5.48
C GLY A 347 -1.89 -12.29 4.14
N ALA A 348 -2.49 -11.24 3.57
CA ALA A 348 -3.14 -11.26 2.26
C ALA A 348 -2.15 -11.66 1.14
N ASP A 349 -0.89 -11.24 1.23
CA ASP A 349 0.16 -11.62 0.27
C ASP A 349 0.44 -13.13 0.26
N VAL A 350 0.40 -13.77 1.43
CA VAL A 350 0.50 -15.24 1.52
C VAL A 350 -0.72 -15.88 0.86
N THR A 351 -1.92 -15.35 1.09
CA THR A 351 -3.15 -15.83 0.42
C THR A 351 -3.04 -15.71 -1.10
N VAL A 352 -2.57 -14.57 -1.62
CA VAL A 352 -2.37 -14.36 -3.07
C VAL A 352 -1.34 -15.34 -3.61
N THR A 353 -0.23 -15.54 -2.91
CA THR A 353 0.83 -16.49 -3.31
C THR A 353 0.29 -17.91 -3.45
N MET A 354 -0.44 -18.40 -2.44
CA MET A 354 -1.01 -19.74 -2.47
C MET A 354 -2.11 -19.90 -3.54
N ALA A 355 -2.91 -18.86 -3.77
CA ALA A 355 -3.93 -18.87 -4.81
C ALA A 355 -3.33 -18.83 -6.22
N ALA A 356 -2.26 -18.08 -6.43
CA ALA A 356 -1.56 -18.00 -7.70
C ALA A 356 -0.87 -19.32 -8.08
N GLU A 357 -0.25 -20.00 -7.11
CA GLU A 357 0.40 -21.31 -7.32
C GLU A 357 -0.59 -22.40 -7.74
N ALA A 358 -1.82 -22.36 -7.21
CA ALA A 358 -2.82 -23.39 -7.41
C ALA A 358 -3.51 -23.38 -8.79
N GLY A 359 -2.96 -22.67 -9.78
CA GLY A 359 -3.44 -22.71 -11.16
C GLY A 359 -3.40 -24.13 -11.73
N GLN A 360 -4.40 -24.51 -12.52
CA GLN A 360 -4.50 -25.86 -13.07
C GLN A 360 -4.78 -25.82 -14.57
N LEU A 361 -3.82 -26.31 -15.35
CA LEU A 361 -3.90 -26.38 -16.81
C LEU A 361 -4.20 -24.99 -17.40
N GLN A 362 -5.32 -24.82 -18.12
CA GLN A 362 -5.64 -23.61 -18.89
C GLN A 362 -6.25 -22.47 -18.05
N LEU A 363 -6.40 -22.60 -16.73
CA LEU A 363 -7.05 -21.56 -15.92
C LEU A 363 -6.56 -21.55 -14.47
N ASN A 364 -6.51 -20.36 -13.85
CA ASN A 364 -6.46 -20.23 -12.40
C ASN A 364 -7.87 -19.93 -11.84
N ALA A 365 -8.46 -20.89 -11.11
CA ALA A 365 -9.82 -20.74 -10.59
C ALA A 365 -9.93 -19.86 -9.33
N PHE A 366 -8.80 -19.40 -8.77
CA PHE A 366 -8.72 -18.72 -7.48
C PHE A 366 -8.61 -17.20 -7.59
N GLU A 367 -8.78 -16.64 -8.80
CA GLU A 367 -8.84 -15.19 -9.01
C GLU A 367 -9.83 -14.43 -8.10
N PRO A 368 -11.00 -14.97 -7.69
CA PRO A 368 -11.87 -14.27 -6.73
C PRO A 368 -11.19 -13.95 -5.39
N VAL A 369 -10.45 -14.89 -4.80
CA VAL A 369 -9.76 -14.63 -3.52
C VAL A 369 -8.54 -13.73 -3.72
N ILE A 370 -7.88 -13.81 -4.88
CA ILE A 370 -6.79 -12.90 -5.27
C ILE A 370 -7.31 -11.47 -5.36
N ALA A 371 -8.37 -11.24 -6.14
CA ALA A 371 -8.98 -9.94 -6.33
C ALA A 371 -9.46 -9.33 -5.01
N ASN A 372 -10.16 -10.11 -4.18
CA ASN A 372 -10.58 -9.69 -2.83
C ASN A 372 -9.39 -9.25 -1.97
N SER A 373 -8.31 -10.05 -1.94
CA SER A 373 -7.14 -9.81 -1.10
C SER A 373 -6.39 -8.53 -1.51
N ILE A 374 -6.21 -8.32 -2.81
CA ILE A 374 -5.51 -7.15 -3.35
C ILE A 374 -6.38 -5.89 -3.22
N LEU A 375 -7.63 -5.91 -3.68
CA LEU A 375 -8.50 -4.72 -3.63
C LEU A 375 -8.78 -4.28 -2.18
N GLN A 376 -8.94 -5.22 -1.25
CA GLN A 376 -9.04 -4.88 0.18
C GLN A 376 -7.74 -4.25 0.69
N SER A 377 -6.59 -4.83 0.35
CA SER A 377 -5.27 -4.31 0.77
C SER A 377 -5.04 -2.88 0.27
N VAL A 378 -5.36 -2.59 -1.00
CA VAL A 378 -5.26 -1.25 -1.57
C VAL A 378 -6.21 -0.28 -0.85
N SER A 379 -7.47 -0.66 -0.64
CA SER A 379 -8.47 0.17 0.05
C SER A 379 -8.05 0.50 1.48
N TRP A 380 -7.60 -0.50 2.24
CA TRP A 380 -7.20 -0.33 3.63
C TRP A 380 -5.90 0.48 3.74
N LEU A 381 -4.88 0.20 2.92
CA LEU A 381 -3.64 0.98 2.93
C LEU A 381 -3.86 2.43 2.52
N SER A 382 -4.71 2.68 1.52
CA SER A 382 -5.05 4.03 1.10
C SER A 382 -5.67 4.84 2.26
N ARG A 383 -6.67 4.26 2.94
CA ARG A 383 -7.29 4.88 4.13
C ARG A 383 -6.30 5.03 5.29
N ALA A 384 -5.42 4.05 5.48
CA ALA A 384 -4.38 4.11 6.51
C ALA A 384 -3.38 5.24 6.26
N CYS A 385 -2.98 5.47 5.00
CA CYS A 385 -2.10 6.57 4.61
C CYS A 385 -2.76 7.94 4.88
N VAL A 386 -4.01 8.14 4.45
CA VAL A 386 -4.77 9.36 4.76
C VAL A 386 -4.86 9.58 6.28
N THR A 387 -5.22 8.52 7.01
CA THR A 387 -5.37 8.54 8.46
C THR A 387 -4.06 8.90 9.15
N LEU A 388 -2.95 8.28 8.75
CA LEU A 388 -1.63 8.56 9.31
C LEU A 388 -1.20 10.00 9.03
N ARG A 389 -1.35 10.46 7.79
CA ARG A 389 -0.97 11.80 7.37
C ARG A 389 -1.72 12.88 8.16
N VAL A 390 -3.04 12.86 8.06
CA VAL A 390 -3.92 13.88 8.63
C VAL A 390 -3.99 13.79 10.16
N ASN A 391 -4.09 12.56 10.69
CA ASN A 391 -4.33 12.39 12.13
C ASN A 391 -3.05 12.24 12.96
N CYS A 392 -1.88 12.07 12.34
CA CYS A 392 -0.62 11.94 13.06
C CYS A 392 0.46 12.89 12.50
N ILE A 393 0.96 12.62 11.29
CA ILE A 393 2.20 13.21 10.75
C ILE A 393 2.15 14.74 10.76
N ASP A 394 1.08 15.33 10.23
CA ASP A 394 0.96 16.78 10.06
C ASP A 394 1.11 17.54 11.40
N GLY A 395 0.69 16.90 12.50
CA GLY A 395 0.71 17.49 13.84
C GLY A 395 1.86 17.06 14.75
N ILE A 396 2.83 16.27 14.27
CA ILE A 396 3.99 15.86 15.07
C ILE A 396 4.78 17.10 15.52
N ARG A 397 5.22 17.10 16.79
CA ARG A 397 6.10 18.12 17.36
C ARG A 397 7.33 17.48 17.97
N ALA A 398 8.49 18.12 17.84
CA ALA A 398 9.72 17.71 18.51
C ALA A 398 9.76 18.23 19.96
N ASN A 399 10.23 17.40 20.89
CA ASN A 399 10.50 17.82 22.27
C ASN A 399 11.96 18.31 22.35
N THR A 400 12.22 19.51 21.85
CA THR A 400 13.57 20.04 21.64
C THR A 400 14.44 20.09 22.90
N SER A 401 13.86 20.42 24.06
CA SER A 401 14.60 20.42 25.34
C SER A 401 15.03 19.02 25.76
N ARG A 402 14.16 18.01 25.58
CA ARG A 402 14.47 16.61 25.87
C ARG A 402 15.56 16.08 24.95
N LEU A 403 15.45 16.39 23.67
CA LEU A 403 16.42 15.99 22.64
C LEU A 403 17.79 16.64 22.87
N ALA A 404 17.85 17.93 23.18
CA ALA A 404 19.10 18.62 23.51
C ALA A 404 19.79 17.99 24.72
N ALA A 405 19.05 17.77 25.81
CA ALA A 405 19.59 17.12 27.01
C ALA A 405 20.15 15.71 26.73
N GLN A 406 19.45 14.92 25.91
CA GLN A 406 19.92 13.59 25.53
C GLN A 406 21.24 13.63 24.73
N VAL A 407 21.40 14.61 23.84
CA VAL A 407 22.62 14.77 23.05
C VAL A 407 23.78 15.27 23.91
N GLU A 408 23.54 16.19 24.84
CA GLU A 408 24.56 16.70 25.77
C GLU A 408 25.16 15.58 26.64
N THR A 409 24.32 14.64 27.09
CA THR A 409 24.76 13.50 27.91
C THR A 409 25.21 12.30 27.09
N ASN A 410 25.17 12.36 25.76
CA ASN A 410 25.47 11.21 24.91
C ASN A 410 26.97 10.95 24.81
N ILE A 411 27.37 9.74 25.18
CA ILE A 411 28.76 9.29 25.13
C ILE A 411 29.21 8.96 23.70
N GLY A 412 28.28 8.57 22.83
CA GLY A 412 28.54 8.29 21.41
C GLY A 412 29.11 9.48 20.62
N VAL A 413 28.99 10.70 21.15
CA VAL A 413 29.67 11.91 20.65
C VAL A 413 31.19 11.73 20.57
N VAL A 414 31.79 10.88 21.43
CA VAL A 414 33.23 10.53 21.39
C VAL A 414 33.66 9.93 20.04
N THR A 415 32.74 9.27 19.32
CA THR A 415 33.03 8.70 18.00
C THR A 415 33.50 9.77 17.02
N ALA A 416 32.94 10.99 17.10
CA ALA A 416 33.36 12.12 16.27
C ALA A 416 34.81 12.57 16.53
N LEU A 417 35.36 12.24 17.70
CA LEU A 417 36.73 12.56 18.10
C LEU A 417 37.74 11.49 17.66
N THR A 418 37.29 10.26 17.38
CA THR A 418 38.14 9.13 16.97
C THR A 418 39.18 9.48 15.90
N PRO A 419 38.83 10.23 14.83
CA PRO A 419 39.80 10.59 13.81
C PRO A 419 40.92 11.52 14.29
N TYR A 420 40.72 12.23 15.42
CA TYR A 420 41.65 13.20 16.00
C TYR A 420 42.47 12.65 17.17
N ILE A 421 41.92 11.70 17.93
CA ILE A 421 42.55 11.16 19.15
C ILE A 421 42.86 9.65 19.07
N GLY A 422 42.38 8.96 18.03
CA GLY A 422 42.51 7.52 17.86
C GLY A 422 41.51 6.71 18.68
N TYR A 423 41.23 5.48 18.23
CA TYR A 423 40.19 4.62 18.81
C TYR A 423 40.45 4.25 20.28
N ALA A 424 41.69 3.90 20.63
CA ALA A 424 42.03 3.47 21.99
C ALA A 424 41.80 4.58 23.03
N ALA A 425 42.18 5.82 22.70
CA ALA A 425 41.95 6.98 23.58
C ALA A 425 40.46 7.31 23.68
N ALA A 426 39.74 7.29 22.55
CA ALA A 426 38.29 7.50 22.52
C ALA A 426 37.53 6.45 23.37
N ALA A 427 37.91 5.17 23.28
CA ALA A 427 37.32 4.09 24.07
C ALA A 427 37.59 4.25 25.57
N SER A 428 38.83 4.61 25.94
CA SER A 428 39.19 4.88 27.35
C SER A 428 38.39 6.05 27.93
N ILE A 429 38.24 7.14 27.17
CA ILE A 429 37.40 8.29 27.57
C ILE A 429 35.94 7.87 27.71
N ALA A 430 35.40 7.09 26.77
CA ALA A 430 34.02 6.61 26.84
C ALA A 430 33.76 5.78 28.11
N HIS A 431 34.68 4.87 28.46
CA HIS A 431 34.59 4.08 29.69
C HIS A 431 34.65 4.97 30.94
N THR A 432 35.53 5.97 30.93
CA THR A 432 35.67 6.92 32.04
C THR A 432 34.41 7.77 32.20
N ALA A 433 33.84 8.26 31.10
CA ALA A 433 32.57 8.99 31.11
C ALA A 433 31.42 8.16 31.67
N LEU A 434 31.31 6.89 31.26
CA LEU A 434 30.31 5.96 31.80
C LEU A 434 30.46 5.71 33.30
N ALA A 435 31.70 5.60 33.78
CA ALA A 435 31.98 5.30 35.18
C ALA A 435 31.80 6.51 36.10
N THR A 436 31.99 7.72 35.58
CA THR A 436 32.08 8.96 36.38
C THR A 436 30.96 9.96 36.12
N ASP A 437 30.09 9.70 35.14
CA ASP A 437 29.05 10.63 34.67
C ASP A 437 29.61 12.00 34.25
N THR A 438 30.87 12.04 33.79
CA THR A 438 31.56 13.27 33.37
C THR A 438 31.41 13.48 31.85
N PRO A 439 31.11 14.71 31.39
CA PRO A 439 30.99 15.00 29.96
C PRO A 439 32.24 14.67 29.15
N ILE A 440 32.05 14.12 27.95
CA ILE A 440 33.15 13.72 27.05
C ILE A 440 34.09 14.89 26.75
N ALA A 441 33.54 16.08 26.50
CA ALA A 441 34.35 17.26 26.20
C ALA A 441 35.33 17.59 27.34
N THR A 442 34.85 17.55 28.59
CA THR A 442 35.67 17.78 29.78
C THR A 442 36.79 16.76 29.90
N LEU A 443 36.51 15.47 29.68
CA LEU A 443 37.51 14.41 29.78
C LEU A 443 38.58 14.50 28.69
N VAL A 444 38.20 14.88 27.46
CA VAL A 444 39.14 15.03 26.33
C VAL A 444 40.11 16.19 26.58
N VAL A 445 39.60 17.32 27.07
CA VAL A 445 40.42 18.50 27.40
C VAL A 445 41.30 18.22 28.62
N ALA A 446 40.75 17.59 29.67
CA ALA A 446 41.52 17.21 30.86
C ALA A 446 42.64 16.21 30.54
N ALA A 447 42.41 15.30 29.60
CA ALA A 447 43.43 14.38 29.09
C ALA A 447 44.43 15.06 28.11
N GLY A 448 44.30 16.37 27.88
CA GLY A 448 45.13 17.16 26.99
C GLY A 448 45.03 16.77 25.51
N LEU A 449 44.13 15.85 25.13
CA LEU A 449 44.10 15.23 23.80
C LEU A 449 43.69 16.22 22.70
N MET A 450 42.93 17.25 23.07
CA MET A 450 42.51 18.35 22.22
C MET A 450 42.35 19.61 23.06
N SER A 451 42.49 20.79 22.45
CA SER A 451 42.09 22.07 23.09
C SER A 451 40.57 22.18 23.19
N ASP A 452 40.07 22.98 24.13
CA ASP A 452 38.63 23.22 24.29
C ASP A 452 38.00 23.73 22.98
N GLU A 453 38.64 24.70 22.32
CA GLU A 453 38.20 25.26 21.03
C GLU A 453 38.05 24.18 19.94
N GLN A 454 39.00 23.25 19.84
CA GLN A 454 38.95 22.15 18.88
C GLN A 454 37.82 21.16 19.22
N VAL A 455 37.65 20.82 20.50
CA VAL A 455 36.58 19.92 20.96
C VAL A 455 35.22 20.54 20.66
N GLN A 456 34.98 21.78 21.08
CA GLN A 456 33.70 22.47 20.83
C GLN A 456 33.40 22.59 19.34
N HIS A 457 34.42 22.83 18.51
CA HIS A 457 34.24 22.88 17.07
C HIS A 457 33.83 21.53 16.47
N VAL A 458 34.51 20.44 16.84
CA VAL A 458 34.20 19.09 16.33
C VAL A 458 32.87 18.57 16.88
N LEU A 459 32.53 18.88 18.13
CA LEU A 459 31.29 18.50 18.78
C LEU A 459 30.13 19.47 18.48
N SER A 460 30.30 20.40 17.54
CA SER A 460 29.22 21.31 17.16
C SER A 460 28.06 20.57 16.48
N PRO A 461 26.81 21.02 16.66
CA PRO A 461 25.63 20.39 16.07
C PRO A 461 25.71 20.10 14.56
N ALA A 462 26.23 21.06 13.79
CA ALA A 462 26.33 20.93 12.34
C ALA A 462 27.36 19.86 11.91
N ARG A 463 28.46 19.72 12.66
CA ARG A 463 29.49 18.68 12.44
C ARG A 463 28.99 17.30 12.87
N LEU A 464 28.37 17.21 14.05
CA LEU A 464 27.88 15.94 14.60
C LEU A 464 26.79 15.29 13.77
N SER A 465 25.93 16.11 13.15
CA SER A 465 24.87 15.63 12.25
C SER A 465 25.34 15.46 10.80
N GLY A 466 26.59 15.83 10.46
CA GLY A 466 27.08 15.78 9.09
C GLY A 466 26.40 16.77 8.13
N LEU A 467 25.74 17.81 8.65
CA LEU A 467 25.22 18.92 7.84
C LEU A 467 26.35 19.74 7.21
N GLU A 468 27.50 19.81 7.88
CA GLU A 468 28.76 20.29 7.31
C GLU A 468 29.60 19.11 6.81
N ALA A 469 29.81 19.04 5.50
CA ALA A 469 30.71 18.06 4.91
C ALA A 469 32.16 18.33 5.37
N ILE A 470 32.87 17.29 5.79
CA ILE A 470 34.31 17.38 6.05
C ILE A 470 35.01 17.44 4.68
N THR A 471 35.37 18.63 4.22
CA THR A 471 36.00 18.86 2.91
C THR A 471 37.53 18.75 2.92
N SER A 472 38.14 18.50 4.08
CA SER A 472 39.58 18.38 4.26
C SER A 472 39.99 16.95 4.63
N SER A 473 41.17 16.51 4.18
CA SER A 473 41.76 15.25 4.64
C SER A 473 41.93 15.29 6.16
N ILE A 474 41.38 14.31 6.87
CA ILE A 474 41.60 14.18 8.31
C ILE A 474 43.04 13.68 8.53
N PRO A 475 43.88 14.40 9.27
CA PRO A 475 45.25 13.96 9.54
C PRO A 475 45.24 12.61 10.27
N VAL A 476 45.98 11.62 9.76
CA VAL A 476 46.18 10.36 10.46
C VAL A 476 47.08 10.62 11.67
N VAL A 477 46.55 10.43 12.87
CA VAL A 477 47.34 10.51 14.11
C VAL A 477 48.36 9.36 14.11
N THR A 478 49.64 9.68 14.24
CA THR A 478 50.70 8.67 14.23
C THR A 478 50.86 8.02 15.60
N ALA A 479 51.35 6.77 15.63
CA ALA A 479 51.65 6.07 16.89
C ALA A 479 52.61 6.87 17.80
N GLU A 480 53.49 7.66 17.20
CA GLU A 480 54.42 8.55 17.90
C GLU A 480 53.71 9.71 18.62
N GLN A 481 52.69 10.30 17.99
CA GLN A 481 51.85 11.33 18.59
C GLN A 481 51.04 10.77 19.76
N ILE A 482 50.46 9.57 19.60
CA ILE A 482 49.72 8.88 20.67
C ILE A 482 50.64 8.56 21.86
N THR A 483 51.84 8.04 21.59
CA THR A 483 52.80 7.64 22.63
C THR A 483 53.31 8.86 23.41
N LYS A 484 53.62 9.96 22.71
CA LYS A 484 54.02 11.22 23.34
C LYS A 484 52.91 11.79 24.23
N HIS A 485 51.66 11.60 23.83
CA HIS A 485 50.50 12.06 24.57
C HIS A 485 50.24 11.22 25.83
N LEU A 486 50.28 9.89 25.70
CA LEU A 486 50.17 8.96 26.84
C LEU A 486 51.29 9.17 27.88
N ALA A 487 52.52 9.40 27.43
CA ALA A 487 53.65 9.69 28.33
C ALA A 487 53.48 11.02 29.10
N SER A 488 52.73 11.99 28.54
CA SER A 488 52.44 13.26 29.23
C SER A 488 51.33 13.14 30.29
N LEU A 489 50.43 12.16 30.14
CA LEU A 489 49.39 11.85 31.12
C LEU A 489 49.96 11.16 32.35
N ASP A 490 50.91 10.23 32.17
CA ASP A 490 51.60 9.58 33.29
C ASP A 490 52.51 10.55 34.07
N ALA A 491 53.04 11.59 33.40
CA ALA A 491 53.88 12.60 34.05
C ALA A 491 53.07 13.58 34.94
N GLY A 492 51.80 13.84 34.63
CA GLY A 492 50.93 14.74 35.40
C GLY A 492 50.44 14.17 36.74
N HIS A 493 50.43 12.84 36.90
CA HIS A 493 50.10 12.18 38.17
C HIS A 493 51.29 12.05 39.13
N ALA A 494 52.52 12.34 38.68
CA ALA A 494 53.70 12.27 39.53
C ALA A 494 53.90 13.54 40.41
N ASP A 495 53.29 14.68 40.05
CA ASP A 495 53.52 15.96 40.75
C ASP A 495 52.55 16.27 41.90
N GLU A 496 51.44 15.54 42.07
CA GLU A 496 50.50 15.73 43.20
C GLU A 496 50.83 14.87 44.44
N THR A 497 51.95 14.14 44.46
CA THR A 497 52.40 13.37 45.65
C THR A 497 53.69 13.89 46.31
N SER A 498 54.12 15.10 45.97
CA SER A 498 55.22 15.78 46.67
C SER A 498 54.87 17.23 46.99
N GLY A 499 54.17 17.41 48.11
CA GLY A 499 53.87 18.69 48.75
C GLY A 499 53.25 18.49 50.12
#